data_AF-A0A7C3UMX8-F1
#
_entry.id   AF-A0A7C3UMX8-F1
#
_cell.length_a   1.000
_cell.length_b   1.000
_cell.length_c   1.000
_cell.angle_alpha   90.00
_cell.angle_beta   90.00
_cell.angle_gamma   90.00
#
_symmetry.space_group_name_H-M   'P 1'
#
loop_
_entity.id
_entity.type
_entity.pdbx_description
1 polymer ?
#
loop_
_entity_poly.entity_id
_entity_poly.type
_entity_poly.pdbx_seq_one_letter_code
_entity_poly.pdbx_strand_id
1 'polypeptide(L)'
;MIVGLAHVCFTVSDLEKSLEFYKDKLGFKFCFDFVNDKGERFGVYLHIGGRNFIELFIGKPEPPDQKQSYRHFCLEVDDIQETVSKLRSNGVDVSEVKMGSDNSWQAWLSDPDGNRIELHQYTKESKQNVGFVK
;
A
#
# COMPACT_ATOMS: atom_id res chain seq x y z
N MET A 1 -5.94 2.94 -25.23
CA MET A 1 -6.40 3.85 -24.16
C MET A 1 -6.24 3.13 -22.83
N ILE A 2 -5.64 3.77 -21.83
CA ILE A 2 -5.47 3.24 -20.47
C ILE A 2 -6.73 3.59 -19.67
N VAL A 3 -7.24 2.65 -18.84
CA VAL A 3 -8.52 2.80 -18.12
C VAL A 3 -8.39 2.88 -16.60
N GLY A 4 -7.18 2.70 -16.06
CA GLY A 4 -6.92 2.77 -14.62
C GLY A 4 -5.61 2.09 -14.22
N LEU A 5 -5.28 2.20 -12.94
CA LEU A 5 -4.22 1.41 -12.31
C LEU A 5 -4.76 0.00 -12.04
N ALA A 6 -4.08 -1.03 -12.53
CA ALA A 6 -4.50 -2.41 -12.29
C ALA A 6 -3.94 -2.95 -10.96
N HIS A 7 -2.63 -2.88 -10.80
CA HIS A 7 -1.94 -3.34 -9.61
C HIS A 7 -0.59 -2.65 -9.44
N VAL A 8 -0.05 -2.74 -8.23
CA VAL A 8 1.35 -2.41 -7.91
C VAL A 8 2.08 -3.69 -7.53
N CYS A 9 3.30 -3.85 -8.02
CA CYS A 9 4.11 -5.04 -7.83
C CYS A 9 5.26 -4.75 -6.87
N PHE A 10 5.46 -5.61 -5.87
CA PHE A 10 6.60 -5.55 -4.96
C PHE A 10 7.37 -6.86 -4.96
N THR A 11 8.71 -6.73 -4.96
CA THR A 11 9.60 -7.81 -4.56
C THR A 11 9.70 -7.79 -3.04
N VAL A 12 9.46 -8.94 -2.41
CA VAL A 12 9.51 -9.10 -0.95
C VAL A 12 10.54 -10.14 -0.55
N SER A 13 11.22 -9.93 0.58
CA SER A 13 12.22 -10.88 1.08
C SER A 13 11.62 -12.12 1.73
N ASP A 14 10.38 -12.02 2.23
CA ASP A 14 9.69 -13.08 2.96
C ASP A 14 8.17 -12.96 2.78
N LEU A 15 7.58 -13.87 1.98
CA LEU A 15 6.15 -13.83 1.66
C LEU A 15 5.24 -13.96 2.89
N GLU A 16 5.64 -14.72 3.91
CA GLU A 16 4.78 -14.92 5.09
C GLU A 16 4.74 -13.65 5.94
N LYS A 17 5.89 -12.99 6.13
CA LYS A 17 5.93 -11.68 6.81
C LYS A 17 5.15 -10.62 6.05
N SER A 18 5.25 -10.62 4.73
CA SER A 18 4.47 -9.69 3.91
C SER A 18 2.97 -9.99 3.99
N LEU A 19 2.56 -11.26 4.03
CA LEU A 19 1.15 -11.62 4.23
C LEU A 19 0.64 -11.20 5.61
N GLU A 20 1.38 -11.48 6.68
CA GLU A 20 1.01 -11.02 8.02
C GLU A 20 0.80 -9.51 8.04
N PHE A 21 1.69 -8.76 7.38
CA PHE A 21 1.57 -7.31 7.29
C PHE A 21 0.37 -6.88 6.43
N TYR A 22 0.34 -7.24 5.15
CA TYR A 22 -0.64 -6.71 4.20
C TYR A 22 -2.05 -7.27 4.43
N LYS A 23 -2.16 -8.58 4.68
CA LYS A 23 -3.46 -9.24 4.88
C LYS A 23 -3.95 -9.08 6.31
N ASP A 24 -3.13 -9.41 7.30
CA ASP A 24 -3.61 -9.51 8.68
C ASP A 24 -3.60 -8.17 9.42
N LYS A 25 -2.54 -7.35 9.24
CA LYS A 25 -2.45 -6.04 9.89
C LYS A 25 -3.17 -4.93 9.13
N LEU A 26 -2.96 -4.85 7.81
CA LEU A 26 -3.58 -3.83 6.95
C LEU A 26 -5.00 -4.22 6.46
N GLY A 27 -5.35 -5.50 6.56
CA GLY A 27 -6.70 -5.97 6.23
C GLY A 27 -6.96 -6.20 4.73
N PHE A 28 -5.91 -6.31 3.91
CA PHE A 28 -6.08 -6.63 2.48
C PHE A 28 -6.64 -8.03 2.30
N LYS A 29 -7.40 -8.23 1.22
CA LYS A 29 -8.06 -9.51 0.97
C LYS A 29 -7.22 -10.38 0.04
N PHE A 30 -6.92 -11.59 0.50
CA PHE A 30 -6.30 -12.60 -0.35
C PHE A 30 -7.14 -12.90 -1.58
N CYS A 31 -6.50 -12.97 -2.76
CA CYS A 31 -7.15 -13.39 -4.01
C CYS A 31 -6.67 -14.77 -4.44
N PHE A 32 -5.38 -14.90 -4.76
CA PHE A 32 -4.79 -16.15 -5.24
C PHE A 32 -3.26 -16.15 -5.07
N ASP A 33 -2.69 -17.35 -5.08
CA ASP A 33 -1.25 -17.57 -5.10
C ASP A 33 -0.74 -17.67 -6.54
N PHE A 34 0.50 -17.21 -6.75
CA PHE A 34 1.29 -17.59 -7.91
C PHE A 34 2.13 -18.81 -7.55
N VAL A 35 1.89 -19.91 -8.27
CA VAL A 35 2.50 -21.22 -8.02
C VAL A 35 3.20 -21.69 -9.28
N ASN A 36 4.43 -22.16 -9.17
CA ASN A 36 5.21 -22.67 -10.30
C ASN A 36 4.82 -24.12 -10.64
N ASP A 37 5.40 -24.67 -11.71
CA ASP A 37 5.13 -26.06 -12.16
C ASP A 37 5.49 -27.14 -11.13
N LYS A 38 6.26 -26.80 -10.08
CA LYS A 38 6.64 -27.70 -8.99
C LYS A 38 5.69 -27.61 -7.79
N GLY A 39 4.66 -26.76 -7.85
CA GLY A 39 3.74 -26.53 -6.74
C GLY A 39 4.26 -25.56 -5.67
N GLU A 40 5.36 -24.85 -5.94
CA GLU A 40 5.95 -23.91 -4.98
C GLU A 40 5.35 -22.52 -5.17
N ARG A 41 4.84 -21.93 -4.08
CA ARG A 41 4.36 -20.55 -4.08
C ARG A 41 5.55 -19.59 -4.21
N PHE A 42 5.51 -18.73 -5.22
CA PHE A 42 6.52 -17.68 -5.44
C PHE A 42 5.93 -16.27 -5.46
N GLY A 43 4.61 -16.14 -5.35
CA GLY A 43 3.97 -14.84 -5.15
C GLY A 43 2.52 -14.94 -4.69
N VAL A 44 1.94 -13.78 -4.36
CA VAL A 44 0.54 -13.64 -3.94
C VAL A 44 -0.08 -12.40 -4.53
N TYR A 45 -1.38 -12.48 -4.85
CA TYR A 45 -2.21 -11.36 -5.28
C TYR A 45 -3.20 -10.97 -4.19
N LEU A 46 -3.26 -9.68 -3.83
CA LEU A 46 -4.11 -9.14 -2.78
C LEU A 46 -4.99 -7.99 -3.30
N HIS A 47 -6.26 -7.96 -2.89
CA HIS A 47 -7.22 -6.90 -3.18
C HIS A 47 -7.21 -5.86 -2.05
N ILE A 48 -7.10 -4.59 -2.42
CA ILE A 48 -6.98 -3.47 -1.48
C ILE A 48 -8.24 -2.60 -1.40
N GLY A 49 -9.24 -2.84 -2.26
CA GLY A 49 -10.43 -2.01 -2.38
C GLY A 49 -10.67 -1.53 -3.81
N GLY A 50 -11.93 -1.25 -4.15
CA GLY A 50 -12.32 -0.87 -5.51
C GLY A 50 -11.86 -1.89 -6.55
N ARG A 51 -11.19 -1.41 -7.60
CA ARG A 51 -10.54 -2.23 -8.64
C ARG A 51 -9.00 -2.14 -8.56
N ASN A 52 -8.47 -2.09 -7.34
CA ASN A 52 -7.04 -1.95 -7.11
C ASN A 52 -6.49 -3.18 -6.38
N PHE A 53 -5.27 -3.56 -6.74
CA PHE A 53 -4.62 -4.77 -6.22
C PHE A 53 -3.13 -4.52 -5.98
N ILE A 54 -2.51 -5.38 -5.18
CA ILE A 54 -1.06 -5.50 -5.10
C ILE A 54 -0.65 -6.95 -5.37
N GLU A 55 0.53 -7.12 -5.94
CA GLU A 55 1.17 -8.42 -6.10
C GLU A 55 2.53 -8.42 -5.42
N LEU A 56 2.80 -9.52 -4.73
CA LEU A 56 4.02 -9.71 -3.94
C LEU A 56 4.74 -10.92 -4.51
N PHE A 57 5.99 -10.75 -4.93
CA PHE A 57 6.83 -11.86 -5.41
C PHE A 57 8.05 -12.04 -4.52
N ILE A 58 8.35 -13.29 -4.17
CA ILE A 58 9.53 -13.59 -3.37
C ILE A 58 10.80 -13.28 -4.17
N GLY A 59 11.73 -12.58 -3.54
CA GLY A 59 13.01 -12.26 -4.16
C GLY A 59 13.98 -11.63 -3.16
N LYS A 60 14.98 -10.94 -3.70
CA LYS A 60 15.95 -10.17 -2.90
C LYS A 60 15.71 -8.71 -3.18
N PRO A 61 14.89 -8.00 -2.38
CA PRO A 61 14.71 -6.57 -2.56
C PRO A 61 16.07 -5.89 -2.42
N GLU A 62 16.42 -5.07 -3.40
CA GLU A 62 17.60 -4.21 -3.30
C GLU A 62 17.29 -3.05 -2.35
N PRO A 63 18.29 -2.58 -1.57
CA PRO A 63 18.09 -1.40 -0.76
C PRO A 63 17.68 -0.22 -1.65
N PRO A 64 16.79 0.68 -1.18
CA PRO A 64 16.37 1.86 -1.93
C PRO A 64 17.57 2.64 -2.50
N ASP A 65 17.73 2.67 -3.82
CA ASP A 65 18.73 3.52 -4.48
C ASP A 65 18.23 4.97 -4.44
N GLN A 66 19.08 5.92 -4.02
CA GLN A 66 18.73 7.35 -4.05
C GLN A 66 18.43 7.87 -5.47
N LYS A 67 18.84 7.14 -6.51
CA LYS A 67 18.52 7.43 -7.91
C LYS A 67 17.17 6.89 -8.37
N GLN A 68 16.50 6.06 -7.58
CA GLN A 68 15.22 5.48 -7.98
C GLN A 68 14.12 6.56 -8.03
N SER A 69 13.27 6.49 -9.06
CA SER A 69 12.16 7.44 -9.22
C SER A 69 10.98 7.13 -8.30
N TYR A 70 10.80 5.87 -7.95
CA TYR A 70 9.74 5.42 -7.04
C TYR A 70 9.98 5.94 -5.62
N ARG A 71 8.95 6.54 -5.01
CA ARG A 71 9.07 7.14 -3.67
C ARG A 71 8.22 6.46 -2.62
N HIS A 72 6.99 6.06 -2.95
CA HIS A 72 6.04 5.43 -2.03
C HIS A 72 4.81 4.94 -2.80
N PHE A 73 4.03 4.12 -2.11
CA PHE A 73 2.70 3.67 -2.49
C PHE A 73 1.67 4.37 -1.61
N CYS A 74 0.59 4.88 -2.20
CA CYS A 74 -0.40 5.68 -1.49
C CYS A 74 -1.73 4.94 -1.44
N LEU A 75 -2.32 4.85 -0.26
CA LEU A 75 -3.59 4.19 0.03
C LEU A 75 -4.62 5.23 0.46
N GLU A 76 -5.74 5.27 -0.26
CA GLU A 76 -6.87 6.10 0.10
C GLU A 76 -7.62 5.50 1.29
N VAL A 77 -7.96 6.32 2.27
CA VAL A 77 -8.74 5.95 3.47
C VAL A 77 -9.88 6.94 3.67
N ASP A 78 -10.98 6.46 4.25
CA ASP A 78 -12.18 7.24 4.53
C ASP A 78 -12.07 8.07 5.82
N ASP A 79 -11.52 7.45 6.89
CA ASP A 79 -11.18 8.10 8.15
C ASP A 79 -9.74 7.74 8.55
N ILE A 80 -8.84 8.73 8.45
CA ILE A 80 -7.42 8.54 8.74
C ILE A 80 -7.15 8.38 10.24
N GLN A 81 -7.96 8.99 11.12
CA GLN A 81 -7.76 8.88 12.57
C GLN A 81 -8.13 7.48 13.04
N GLU A 82 -9.28 6.98 12.59
CA GLU A 82 -9.71 5.60 12.87
C GLU A 82 -8.72 4.60 12.27
N THR A 83 -8.33 4.80 11.01
CA THR A 83 -7.38 3.89 10.34
C THR A 83 -6.03 3.85 11.04
N VAL A 84 -5.44 5.00 11.39
CA VAL A 84 -4.17 5.07 12.12
C VAL A 84 -4.29 4.40 13.50
N SER A 85 -5.38 4.65 14.23
CA SER A 85 -5.63 4.02 15.54
C SER A 85 -5.69 2.49 15.42
N LYS A 86 -6.44 1.99 14.44
CA LYS A 86 -6.59 0.55 14.18
C LYS A 86 -5.27 -0.10 13.79
N LEU A 87 -4.52 0.50 12.86
CA LEU A 87 -3.22 -0.02 12.44
C LEU A 87 -2.22 -0.07 13.59
N ARG A 88 -2.16 0.97 14.43
CA ARG A 88 -1.35 0.99 15.65
C ARG A 88 -1.78 -0.12 16.63
N SER A 89 -3.07 -0.36 16.79
CA SER A 89 -3.58 -1.47 17.62
C SER A 89 -3.21 -2.86 17.07
N ASN A 90 -3.02 -2.97 15.75
CA ASN A 90 -2.53 -4.17 15.07
C ASN A 90 -0.99 -4.29 15.09
N GLY A 91 -0.30 -3.42 15.82
CA GLY A 91 1.16 -3.43 15.96
C GLY A 91 1.93 -2.85 14.77
N VAL A 92 1.28 -2.02 13.95
CA VAL A 92 1.93 -1.29 12.86
C VAL A 92 2.41 0.06 13.38
N ASP A 93 3.68 0.39 13.14
CA ASP A 93 4.19 1.75 13.39
C ASP A 93 3.68 2.69 12.30
N VAL A 94 2.95 3.74 12.72
CA VAL A 94 2.36 4.72 11.82
C VAL A 94 2.63 6.11 12.39
N SER A 95 3.09 7.02 11.55
CA SER A 95 3.35 8.41 11.93
C SER A 95 2.09 9.12 12.42
N GLU A 96 2.27 10.26 13.09
CA GLU A 96 1.16 11.18 13.36
C GLU A 96 0.48 11.65 12.07
N VAL A 97 -0.83 11.91 12.18
CA VAL A 97 -1.63 12.49 11.10
C VAL A 97 -1.25 13.96 10.93
N LYS A 98 -1.06 14.38 9.68
CA LYS A 98 -0.78 15.79 9.33
C LYS A 98 -1.52 16.21 8.08
N MET A 99 -1.76 17.51 7.94
CA MET A 99 -2.31 18.09 6.72
C MET A 99 -1.20 18.26 5.67
N GLY A 100 -1.44 17.78 4.45
CA GLY A 100 -0.58 17.95 3.29
C GLY A 100 -0.73 19.33 2.65
N SER A 101 0.26 19.71 1.82
CA SER A 101 0.20 20.96 1.04
C SER A 101 -0.81 20.90 -0.13
N ASP A 102 -1.41 19.75 -0.35
CA ASP A 102 -2.53 19.50 -1.26
C ASP A 102 -3.90 19.54 -0.57
N ASN A 103 -3.96 19.94 0.70
CA ASN A 103 -5.16 19.98 1.54
C ASN A 103 -5.80 18.61 1.79
N SER A 104 -5.01 17.54 1.78
CA SER A 104 -5.43 16.21 2.20
C SER A 104 -4.74 15.78 3.50
N TRP A 105 -5.41 14.97 4.31
CA TRP A 105 -4.77 14.38 5.48
C TRP A 105 -3.85 13.23 5.07
N GLN A 106 -2.71 13.12 5.73
CA GLN A 106 -1.73 12.07 5.46
C GLN A 106 -1.09 11.51 6.73
N ALA A 107 -0.74 10.23 6.69
CA ALA A 107 0.07 9.52 7.67
C ALA A 107 0.95 8.50 6.95
N TRP A 108 2.04 8.06 7.57
CA TRP A 108 3.07 7.27 6.90
C TRP A 108 3.42 6.01 7.69
N LEU A 109 3.65 4.92 6.98
CA LEU A 109 4.14 3.65 7.50
C LEU A 109 5.13 3.01 6.51
N SER A 110 5.77 1.92 6.92
CA SER A 110 6.61 1.10 6.05
C SER A 110 6.19 -0.36 6.15
N ASP A 111 6.30 -1.08 5.03
CA ASP A 111 6.15 -2.53 5.02
C ASP A 111 7.41 -3.23 5.60
N PRO A 112 7.41 -4.57 5.73
CA PRO A 112 8.54 -5.33 6.26
C PRO A 112 9.84 -5.18 5.46
N ASP A 113 9.76 -4.83 4.18
CA ASP A 113 10.89 -4.65 3.27
C ASP A 113 11.32 -3.18 3.14
N GLY A 114 10.69 -2.27 3.89
CA GLY A 114 11.02 -0.84 3.92
C GLY A 114 10.35 0.00 2.83
N ASN A 115 9.39 -0.55 2.09
CA ASN A 115 8.57 0.20 1.15
C ASN A 115 7.72 1.22 1.91
N ARG A 116 7.90 2.49 1.57
CA ARG A 116 7.13 3.59 2.17
C ARG A 116 5.69 3.56 1.68
N ILE A 117 4.76 3.65 2.60
CA ILE A 117 3.32 3.71 2.33
C ILE A 117 2.76 4.98 2.95
N GLU A 118 1.99 5.73 2.15
CA GLU A 118 1.19 6.87 2.60
C GLU A 118 -0.26 6.42 2.77
N LEU A 119 -0.88 6.80 3.89
CA LEU A 119 -2.34 6.83 4.04
C LEU A 119 -2.82 8.22 3.68
N HIS A 120 -3.88 8.31 2.89
CA HIS A 120 -4.36 9.57 2.33
C HIS A 120 -5.88 9.67 2.48
N GLN A 121 -6.35 10.71 3.16
CA GLN A 121 -7.77 11.01 3.25
C GLN A 121 -8.06 12.34 2.56
N TYR A 122 -8.90 12.29 1.54
CA TYR A 122 -9.37 13.48 0.84
C TYR A 122 -10.25 14.34 1.74
N THR A 123 -10.13 15.66 1.55
CA THR A 123 -11.03 16.67 2.09
C THR A 123 -11.79 17.35 0.94
N LYS A 124 -12.72 18.23 1.29
CA LYS A 124 -13.42 19.06 0.29
C LYS A 124 -12.47 20.02 -0.43
N GLU A 125 -11.35 20.37 0.19
CA GLU A 125 -10.37 21.34 -0.31
C GLU A 125 -9.18 20.68 -1.01
N SER A 126 -9.14 19.33 -1.02
CA SER A 126 -8.09 18.56 -1.68
C SER A 126 -7.91 19.02 -3.12
N LYS A 127 -6.66 19.31 -3.49
CA LYS A 127 -6.31 19.83 -4.83
C LYS A 127 -6.70 18.88 -5.96
N GLN A 128 -6.80 17.59 -5.66
CA GLN A 128 -7.24 16.54 -6.55
C GLN A 128 -8.71 16.75 -6.93
N ASN A 129 -9.57 17.11 -5.97
CA ASN A 129 -11.00 17.33 -6.21
C ASN A 129 -11.27 18.58 -7.08
N VAL A 130 -10.48 19.64 -6.90
CA VAL A 130 -10.60 20.87 -7.71
C VAL A 130 -10.00 20.73 -9.12
N GLY A 131 -9.14 19.73 -9.34
CA GLY A 131 -8.59 19.40 -10.66
C GLY A 131 -9.53 18.58 -11.55
N PHE A 132 -10.55 17.94 -10.97
CA PHE A 132 -11.57 17.16 -11.68
C PHE A 132 -12.83 17.96 -12.07
N VAL A 133 -12.76 19.30 -12.07
CA VAL A 133 -13.83 20.11 -12.65
C VAL A 133 -13.96 19.70 -14.13
N LYS A 134 -15.13 19.15 -14.45
CA LYS A 134 -15.55 18.60 -15.74
C LYS A 134 -15.11 19.40 -16.94
#